data_AF-A0A134APD8-F1
#
_entry.id   AF-A0A134APD8-F1
#
_cell.length_a   1.000
_cell.length_b   1.000
_cell.length_c   1.000
_cell.angle_alpha   90.00
_cell.angle_beta   90.00
_cell.angle_gamma   90.00
#
_symmetry.space_group_name_H-M   'P 1'
#
loop_
_entity.id
_entity.type
_entity.pdbx_description
1 polymer ?
#
loop_
_entity_poly.entity_id
_entity_poly.type
_entity_poly.pdbx_seq_one_letter_code
_entity_poly.pdbx_strand_id
1 'polypeptide(L)'
;MSMKNIDTCLENKREVNIKILGTSDVHGRVLAWNYGADEEDRSGSYAQISTLVKKIKKENKSIILVEVGDAIQDNWIEKFAMVPKHPVPQILNYMGYDIFVPGNHEFNFGMPTLSNILRDMKLNKLTANLYYNENAENDTNFSKNKRRYLDASVIIERDGIKIGVIGLSTPMSAQFEEDTGYLKDFYFVSPINETRRQIEKLKSEGANAIVVVAHMGIENENNIPETGVKDLANAVPEIDVIIAGHMHQNVPKKIINGVLITEPHRYGTFVSEVDLKFEIENGKINLISKDSTTVPVKDEEPDPEIEKIYKPFHNRLCRIANEKVGETLNDMVPKKKYHGISAAFAKDTGLSSFITDVELYYSGADVVSFAYNYENVRLNKGEIRRKDIVYNYRYAGGDVTIYKMTGKQLKDYMEWAADYFDTIQPGDTEYRYNSERAGRKYVTFDIFGGVKYKIDLRNEKGNKITDLMLVNGKEITSGMELKVGMNAYRFEQLARKGGIFDGQEIPVLWASKEAIGEIDGTIQNMMIDYIKNVKNGVIEGKSHNNWEIIGL
;
A
#
# COMPACT_ATOMS: atom_id res chain seq x y z
N MET A 1 -49.72 22.77 60.81
CA MET A 1 -48.43 22.10 60.49
C MET A 1 -48.61 21.34 59.19
N SER A 2 -48.13 21.91 58.08
CA SER A 2 -48.07 21.24 56.78
C SER A 2 -46.69 21.55 56.22
N MET A 3 -45.77 20.60 56.35
CA MET A 3 -44.54 20.58 55.58
C MET A 3 -44.74 19.56 54.48
N LYS A 4 -44.97 20.07 53.27
CA LYS A 4 -44.85 19.30 52.04
C LYS A 4 -43.39 18.86 51.91
N ASN A 5 -43.17 17.56 51.79
CA ASN A 5 -41.92 17.02 51.24
C ASN A 5 -41.72 17.64 49.86
N ILE A 6 -40.65 18.41 49.72
CA ILE A 6 -40.12 18.82 48.42
C ILE A 6 -39.36 17.60 47.93
N ASP A 7 -40.00 16.78 47.09
CA ASP A 7 -39.31 15.82 46.26
C ASP A 7 -38.30 16.58 45.40
N THR A 8 -37.03 16.40 45.71
CA THR A 8 -35.93 16.87 44.90
C THR A 8 -35.86 15.95 43.69
N CYS A 9 -36.43 16.38 42.56
CA CYS A 9 -36.12 15.83 41.25
C CYS A 9 -34.63 16.03 40.98
N LEU A 10 -33.81 15.03 41.33
CA LEU A 10 -32.46 14.93 40.81
C LEU A 10 -32.58 14.76 39.29
N GLU A 11 -32.16 15.77 38.53
CA GLU A 11 -31.98 15.67 37.08
C GLU A 11 -31.00 14.51 36.81
N ASN A 12 -31.53 13.38 36.34
CA ASN A 12 -30.77 12.18 35.98
C ASN A 12 -30.05 12.42 34.64
N LYS A 13 -29.08 13.32 34.65
CA LYS A 13 -28.23 13.65 33.51
C LYS A 13 -26.88 12.95 33.66
N ARG A 14 -26.56 12.03 32.75
CA ARG A 14 -25.24 11.36 32.71
C ARG A 14 -24.63 11.48 31.32
N GLU A 15 -23.31 11.57 31.26
CA GLU A 15 -22.55 11.54 30.01
C GLU A 15 -21.91 10.15 29.82
N VAL A 16 -21.93 9.66 28.57
CA VAL A 16 -21.31 8.38 28.17
C VAL A 16 -20.41 8.66 26.97
N ASN A 17 -19.18 8.16 26.98
CA ASN A 17 -18.27 8.26 25.84
C ASN A 17 -18.07 6.88 25.20
N ILE A 18 -18.47 6.74 23.94
CA ILE A 18 -18.20 5.56 23.13
C ILE A 18 -17.01 5.88 22.23
N LYS A 19 -15.96 5.07 22.32
CA LYS A 19 -14.77 5.21 21.48
C LYS A 19 -14.80 4.18 20.36
N ILE A 20 -14.54 4.60 19.13
CA ILE A 20 -14.38 3.69 17.99
C ILE A 20 -12.93 3.75 17.55
N LEU A 21 -12.28 2.59 17.52
CA LEU A 21 -10.92 2.44 17.04
C LEU A 21 -10.97 1.78 15.67
N GLY A 22 -10.38 2.42 14.67
CA GLY A 22 -10.38 1.95 13.28
C GLY A 22 -8.98 1.64 12.77
N THR A 23 -8.82 0.47 12.16
CA THR A 23 -7.65 0.11 11.33
C THR A 23 -8.10 -0.12 9.90
N SER A 24 -7.20 0.07 8.95
CA SER A 24 -7.43 -0.15 7.52
C SER A 24 -6.09 -0.44 6.85
N ASP A 25 -6.12 -1.16 5.73
CA ASP A 25 -4.97 -1.32 4.83
C ASP A 25 -3.74 -1.84 5.57
N VAL A 26 -3.91 -2.73 6.55
CA VAL A 26 -2.79 -3.25 7.34
C VAL A 26 -1.93 -4.20 6.50
N HIS A 27 -2.51 -4.78 5.44
CA HIS A 27 -1.80 -5.49 4.39
C HIS A 27 -0.82 -6.55 4.92
N GLY A 28 -1.30 -7.44 5.80
CA GLY A 28 -0.47 -8.53 6.30
C GLY A 28 0.66 -8.15 7.26
N ARG A 29 0.82 -6.88 7.68
CA ARG A 29 1.77 -6.48 8.73
C ARG A 29 1.28 -6.94 10.11
N VAL A 30 1.37 -8.24 10.37
CA VAL A 30 0.98 -8.81 11.67
C VAL A 30 2.02 -8.52 12.75
N LEU A 31 3.30 -8.72 12.44
CA LEU A 31 4.44 -8.38 13.30
C LEU A 31 5.20 -7.19 12.70
N ALA A 32 6.00 -6.52 13.53
CA ALA A 32 6.91 -5.44 13.14
C ALA A 32 8.10 -5.99 12.32
N TRP A 33 7.82 -6.57 11.16
CA TRP A 33 8.78 -7.30 10.34
C TRP A 33 8.46 -7.14 8.86
N ASN A 34 9.51 -6.83 8.09
CA ASN A 34 9.48 -6.88 6.63
C ASN A 34 9.95 -8.28 6.18
N TYR A 35 9.03 -9.11 5.72
CA TYR A 35 9.36 -10.49 5.34
C TYR A 35 10.15 -10.60 4.05
N GLY A 36 10.00 -9.62 3.16
CA GLY A 36 10.76 -9.56 1.92
C GLY A 36 12.26 -9.45 2.16
N ALA A 37 12.67 -8.52 3.02
CA ALA A 37 14.07 -8.27 3.38
C ALA A 37 14.53 -9.04 4.64
N ASP A 38 13.62 -9.70 5.36
CA ASP A 38 13.87 -10.39 6.63
C ASP A 38 14.57 -9.49 7.67
N GLU A 39 13.97 -8.32 7.90
CA GLU A 39 14.43 -7.33 8.86
C GLU A 39 13.27 -6.76 9.68
N GLU A 40 13.58 -6.26 10.88
CA GLU A 40 12.61 -5.59 11.73
C GLU A 40 12.11 -4.29 11.05
N ASP A 41 10.79 -4.10 11.06
CA ASP A 41 10.14 -2.88 10.59
C ASP A 41 9.10 -2.45 11.62
N ARG A 42 9.48 -1.49 12.47
CA ARG A 42 8.66 -0.99 13.57
C ARG A 42 7.71 0.14 13.16
N SER A 43 7.55 0.40 11.86
CA SER A 43 6.68 1.48 11.39
C SER A 43 5.21 1.26 11.76
N GLY A 44 4.76 0.01 11.83
CA GLY A 44 3.41 -0.37 12.24
C GLY A 44 3.14 -1.86 12.09
N SER A 45 2.24 -2.40 12.93
CA SER A 45 1.79 -3.80 12.84
C SER A 45 0.57 -4.07 13.73
N TYR A 46 -0.18 -5.14 13.45
CA TYR A 46 -1.26 -5.60 14.36
C TYR A 46 -0.75 -5.89 15.78
N ALA A 47 0.47 -6.41 15.93
CA ALA A 47 1.08 -6.63 17.24
C ALA A 47 1.21 -5.33 18.05
N GLN A 48 1.68 -4.25 17.43
CA GLN A 48 1.81 -2.95 18.08
C GLN A 48 0.43 -2.30 18.32
N ILE A 49 -0.49 -2.43 17.35
CA ILE A 49 -1.89 -1.97 17.51
C ILE A 49 -2.55 -2.66 18.70
N SER A 50 -2.34 -3.97 18.89
CA SER A 50 -2.91 -4.67 20.03
C SER A 50 -2.44 -4.10 21.36
N THR A 51 -1.17 -3.74 21.48
CA THR A 51 -0.64 -3.05 22.67
C THR A 51 -1.32 -1.70 22.87
N LEU A 52 -1.47 -0.88 21.82
CA LEU A 52 -2.18 0.39 21.87
C LEU A 52 -3.64 0.21 22.32
N VAL A 53 -4.38 -0.69 21.68
CA VAL A 53 -5.77 -1.02 22.01
C VAL A 53 -5.90 -1.48 23.45
N LYS A 54 -4.97 -2.32 23.95
CA LYS A 54 -4.95 -2.74 25.36
C LYS A 54 -4.72 -1.57 26.32
N LYS A 55 -3.89 -0.58 25.97
CA LYS A 55 -3.71 0.64 26.76
C LYS A 55 -5.00 1.45 26.81
N ILE A 56 -5.61 1.73 25.65
CA ILE A 56 -6.86 2.50 25.56
C ILE A 56 -8.00 1.77 26.31
N LYS A 57 -8.10 0.44 26.18
CA LYS A 57 -9.07 -0.40 26.91
C LYS A 57 -8.91 -0.35 28.44
N LYS A 58 -7.80 0.14 29.00
CA LYS A 58 -7.67 0.36 30.45
C LYS A 58 -8.39 1.64 30.90
N GLU A 59 -8.42 2.66 30.04
CA GLU A 59 -8.99 3.98 30.33
C GLU A 59 -10.47 4.08 29.95
N ASN A 60 -10.88 3.44 28.84
CA ASN A 60 -12.27 3.38 28.40
C ASN A 60 -12.66 1.92 28.07
N LYS A 61 -13.74 1.42 28.69
CA LYS A 61 -14.25 0.06 28.43
C LYS A 61 -15.24 0.00 27.27
N SER A 62 -15.84 1.13 26.91
CA SER A 62 -16.83 1.25 25.84
C SER A 62 -16.18 1.54 24.51
N ILE A 63 -15.43 0.53 24.05
CA ILE A 63 -14.73 0.57 22.77
C ILE A 63 -15.43 -0.36 21.77
N ILE A 64 -15.52 0.13 20.54
CA ILE A 64 -15.84 -0.64 19.32
C ILE A 64 -14.59 -0.66 18.46
N LEU A 65 -14.13 -1.84 18.06
CA LEU A 65 -12.92 -1.99 17.25
C LEU A 65 -13.30 -2.47 15.84
N VAL A 66 -12.91 -1.72 14.81
CA VAL A 66 -13.31 -1.96 13.42
C VAL A 66 -12.09 -2.11 12.50
N GLU A 67 -12.16 -3.08 11.59
CA GLU A 67 -11.18 -3.28 10.51
C GLU A 67 -11.84 -2.94 9.18
N VAL A 68 -11.23 -2.00 8.46
CA VAL A 68 -11.71 -1.43 7.21
C VAL A 68 -10.92 -2.00 6.05
N GLY A 69 -10.83 -3.32 5.97
CA GLY A 69 -10.36 -4.04 4.77
C GLY A 69 -8.86 -3.97 4.46
N ASP A 70 -8.49 -4.70 3.41
CA ASP A 70 -7.14 -4.89 2.90
C ASP A 70 -6.17 -5.41 3.96
N ALA A 71 -6.57 -6.52 4.57
CA ALA A 71 -5.82 -7.17 5.65
C ALA A 71 -5.03 -8.39 5.17
N ILE A 72 -5.44 -9.04 4.07
CA ILE A 72 -4.94 -10.36 3.64
C ILE A 72 -4.02 -10.37 2.40
N GLN A 73 -3.46 -9.22 2.02
CA GLN A 73 -2.55 -9.11 0.89
C GLN A 73 -1.29 -8.30 1.27
N ASP A 74 -0.16 -8.60 0.61
CA ASP A 74 1.18 -8.01 0.80
C ASP A 74 1.91 -8.48 2.08
N ASN A 75 3.19 -8.11 2.20
CA ASN A 75 4.14 -8.59 3.20
C ASN A 75 4.19 -10.12 3.29
N TRP A 76 3.94 -10.79 2.16
CA TRP A 76 3.89 -12.24 1.98
C TRP A 76 2.79 -12.98 2.75
N ILE A 77 1.79 -12.26 3.28
CA ILE A 77 0.64 -12.87 3.94
C ILE A 77 -0.19 -13.72 2.96
N GLU A 78 -0.18 -13.34 1.67
CA GLU A 78 -0.90 -14.03 0.60
C GLU A 78 -0.45 -15.48 0.40
N LYS A 79 0.77 -15.83 0.83
CA LYS A 79 1.27 -17.22 0.85
C LYS A 79 0.44 -18.14 1.76
N PHE A 80 -0.43 -17.56 2.59
CA PHE A 80 -1.31 -18.27 3.50
C PHE A 80 -2.77 -18.29 3.07
N ALA A 81 -3.12 -17.68 1.92
CA ALA A 81 -4.51 -17.53 1.47
C ALA A 81 -5.30 -18.87 1.47
N MET A 82 -4.66 -19.95 1.00
CA MET A 82 -5.30 -21.28 0.89
C MET A 82 -5.01 -22.21 2.08
N VAL A 83 -4.37 -21.72 3.14
CA VAL A 83 -4.00 -22.55 4.29
C VAL A 83 -5.22 -22.68 5.22
N PRO A 84 -5.50 -23.87 5.81
CA PRO A 84 -6.77 -24.11 6.53
C PRO A 84 -7.11 -23.15 7.66
N LYS A 85 -6.12 -22.45 8.22
CA LYS A 85 -6.31 -21.40 9.22
C LYS A 85 -5.46 -20.21 8.81
N HIS A 86 -6.08 -19.25 8.13
CA HIS A 86 -5.41 -18.00 7.78
C HIS A 86 -5.00 -17.25 9.06
N PRO A 87 -3.82 -16.60 9.11
CA PRO A 87 -3.38 -15.92 10.33
C PRO A 87 -4.25 -14.71 10.70
N VAL A 88 -4.67 -13.90 9.73
CA VAL A 88 -5.42 -12.65 9.99
C VAL A 88 -6.68 -12.87 10.83
N PRO A 89 -7.61 -13.80 10.51
CA PRO A 89 -8.74 -14.10 11.38
C PRO A 89 -8.34 -14.44 12.83
N GLN A 90 -7.23 -15.14 13.04
CA GLN A 90 -6.77 -15.50 14.39
C GLN A 90 -6.34 -14.27 15.19
N ILE A 91 -5.67 -13.32 14.53
CA ILE A 91 -5.24 -12.06 15.12
C ILE A 91 -6.44 -11.16 15.43
N LEU A 92 -7.34 -10.93 14.48
CA LEU A 92 -8.53 -10.10 14.68
C LEU A 92 -9.45 -10.67 15.78
N ASN A 93 -9.63 -12.00 15.81
CA ASN A 93 -10.37 -12.68 16.87
C ASN A 93 -9.71 -12.51 18.25
N TYR A 94 -8.38 -12.58 18.32
CA TYR A 94 -7.65 -12.39 19.58
C TYR A 94 -7.78 -10.96 20.12
N MET A 95 -7.67 -9.96 19.23
CA MET A 95 -7.79 -8.55 19.58
C MET A 95 -9.24 -8.15 19.96
N GLY A 96 -10.21 -8.99 19.60
CA GLY A 96 -11.62 -8.77 19.86
C GLY A 96 -12.17 -7.62 19.03
N TYR A 97 -11.87 -7.63 17.73
CA TYR A 97 -12.54 -6.75 16.77
C TYR A 97 -14.04 -7.05 16.74
N ASP A 98 -14.85 -6.01 16.53
CA ASP A 98 -16.30 -6.10 16.45
C ASP A 98 -16.80 -6.17 14.99
N ILE A 99 -16.09 -5.50 14.07
CA ILE A 99 -16.49 -5.31 12.67
C ILE A 99 -15.31 -5.59 11.74
N PHE A 100 -15.58 -6.30 10.65
CA PHE A 100 -14.71 -6.41 9.48
C PHE A 100 -15.50 -6.04 8.23
N VAL A 101 -14.93 -5.17 7.41
CA VAL A 101 -15.43 -4.87 6.07
C VAL A 101 -14.34 -5.25 5.07
N PRO A 102 -14.61 -6.14 4.09
CA PRO A 102 -13.62 -6.48 3.08
C PRO A 102 -13.35 -5.28 2.16
N GLY A 103 -12.07 -5.04 1.90
CA GLY A 103 -11.57 -4.17 0.86
C GLY A 103 -11.36 -4.88 -0.47
N ASN A 104 -10.76 -4.19 -1.44
CA ASN A 104 -10.56 -4.77 -2.76
C ASN A 104 -9.58 -5.94 -2.75
N HIS A 105 -8.56 -5.91 -1.90
CA HIS A 105 -7.54 -6.97 -1.84
C HIS A 105 -8.03 -8.26 -1.20
N GLU A 106 -9.17 -8.24 -0.50
CA GLU A 106 -9.83 -9.47 -0.06
C GLU A 106 -10.31 -10.35 -1.22
N PHE A 107 -10.58 -9.77 -2.40
CA PHE A 107 -11.11 -10.48 -3.57
C PHE A 107 -10.04 -11.14 -4.46
N ASN A 108 -8.76 -10.77 -4.29
CA ASN A 108 -7.64 -11.20 -5.15
C ASN A 108 -7.39 -12.72 -5.17
N PHE A 109 -8.00 -13.48 -4.26
CA PHE A 109 -7.77 -14.93 -4.12
C PHE A 109 -8.99 -15.76 -4.51
N GLY A 110 -9.99 -15.12 -5.10
CA GLY A 110 -11.27 -15.73 -5.47
C GLY A 110 -12.23 -15.88 -4.28
N MET A 111 -13.52 -15.81 -4.60
CA MET A 111 -14.59 -15.85 -3.60
C MET A 111 -14.61 -17.10 -2.71
N PRO A 112 -14.29 -18.33 -3.18
CA PRO A 112 -14.18 -19.49 -2.30
C PRO A 112 -13.10 -19.35 -1.22
N THR A 113 -11.95 -18.78 -1.58
CA THR A 113 -10.85 -18.53 -0.64
C THR A 113 -11.26 -17.48 0.38
N LEU A 114 -11.81 -16.35 -0.08
CA LEU A 114 -12.32 -15.30 0.80
C LEU A 114 -13.38 -15.83 1.77
N SER A 115 -14.37 -16.58 1.28
CA SER A 115 -15.41 -17.19 2.12
C SER A 115 -14.83 -18.12 3.18
N ASN A 116 -13.78 -18.89 2.87
CA ASN A 116 -13.10 -19.72 3.86
C ASN A 116 -12.40 -18.90 4.94
N ILE A 117 -11.70 -17.83 4.57
CA ILE A 117 -11.03 -16.92 5.52
C ILE A 117 -12.06 -16.23 6.42
N LEU A 118 -13.14 -15.71 5.84
CA LEU A 118 -14.22 -15.04 6.56
C LEU A 118 -14.99 -15.97 7.52
N ARG A 119 -15.06 -17.27 7.22
CA ARG A 119 -15.71 -18.24 8.11
C ARG A 119 -15.01 -18.34 9.47
N ASP A 120 -13.69 -18.13 9.52
CA ASP A 120 -12.90 -18.21 10.74
C ASP A 120 -12.97 -16.92 11.59
N MET A 121 -13.58 -15.86 11.07
CA MET A 121 -13.78 -14.59 11.76
C MET A 121 -15.03 -14.63 12.67
N LYS A 122 -14.84 -14.41 13.99
CA LYS A 122 -15.91 -14.38 15.01
C LYS A 122 -16.66 -13.04 15.12
N LEU A 123 -16.07 -12.00 14.55
CA LEU A 123 -16.60 -10.66 14.41
C LEU A 123 -17.71 -10.55 13.35
N ASN A 124 -18.47 -9.44 13.41
CA ASN A 124 -19.48 -9.13 12.41
C ASN A 124 -18.77 -8.77 11.10
N LYS A 125 -19.20 -9.38 10.01
CA LYS A 125 -18.64 -9.16 8.67
C LYS A 125 -19.69 -8.43 7.85
N LEU A 126 -19.37 -7.25 7.36
CA LEU A 126 -20.37 -6.37 6.75
C LEU A 126 -20.01 -5.95 5.32
N THR A 127 -20.97 -6.08 4.39
CA THR A 127 -20.93 -5.50 3.03
C THR A 127 -22.34 -5.18 2.56
N ALA A 128 -22.80 -3.95 2.79
CA ALA A 128 -24.12 -3.49 2.39
C ALA A 128 -24.27 -3.28 0.88
N ASN A 129 -23.20 -3.30 0.09
CA ASN A 129 -23.28 -3.01 -1.34
C ASN A 129 -22.80 -4.14 -2.26
N LEU A 130 -22.57 -5.35 -1.75
CA LEU A 130 -22.14 -6.51 -2.56
C LEU A 130 -23.22 -7.62 -2.59
N TYR A 131 -23.62 -8.00 -3.80
CA TYR A 131 -24.65 -9.01 -4.07
C TYR A 131 -24.16 -10.08 -5.03
N TYR A 132 -24.82 -11.24 -5.03
CA TYR A 132 -24.59 -12.36 -5.95
C TYR A 132 -25.89 -13.06 -6.37
N ASN A 133 -25.90 -13.71 -7.54
CA ASN A 133 -26.98 -14.59 -8.01
C ASN A 133 -26.54 -15.49 -9.19
N GLU A 134 -27.21 -16.63 -9.41
CA GLU A 134 -26.83 -17.71 -10.36
C GLU A 134 -26.87 -17.34 -11.88
N ASN A 135 -27.39 -16.16 -12.27
CA ASN A 135 -27.49 -15.72 -13.68
C ASN A 135 -27.47 -14.17 -13.76
N ALA A 136 -26.29 -13.57 -13.78
CA ALA A 136 -26.08 -12.12 -13.59
C ALA A 136 -26.28 -11.23 -14.83
N GLU A 137 -26.73 -11.72 -15.98
CA GLU A 137 -26.72 -10.90 -17.21
C GLU A 137 -27.82 -9.82 -17.31
N ASN A 138 -28.92 -9.85 -16.54
CA ASN A 138 -30.03 -8.90 -16.78
C ASN A 138 -30.93 -8.61 -15.56
N ASP A 139 -30.44 -7.96 -14.49
CA ASP A 139 -31.34 -7.52 -13.39
C ASP A 139 -31.02 -6.15 -12.77
N THR A 140 -31.50 -5.10 -13.45
CA THR A 140 -31.51 -3.71 -12.98
C THR A 140 -32.60 -3.41 -11.93
N ASN A 141 -33.38 -4.40 -11.46
CA ASN A 141 -34.67 -4.13 -10.83
C ASN A 141 -34.94 -4.91 -9.52
N PHE A 142 -33.93 -5.02 -8.65
CA PHE A 142 -34.05 -5.61 -7.30
C PHE A 142 -34.96 -6.86 -7.26
N SER A 143 -34.83 -7.78 -8.24
CA SER A 143 -35.73 -8.93 -8.31
C SER A 143 -35.56 -9.86 -7.10
N LYS A 144 -36.59 -10.69 -6.85
CA LYS A 144 -36.75 -11.56 -5.67
C LYS A 144 -35.62 -12.57 -5.42
N ASN A 145 -34.63 -12.69 -6.30
CA ASN A 145 -33.56 -13.67 -6.21
C ASN A 145 -32.18 -13.10 -5.79
N LYS A 146 -32.06 -11.79 -5.53
CA LYS A 146 -30.78 -11.18 -5.11
C LYS A 146 -30.38 -11.61 -3.69
N ARG A 147 -29.18 -12.18 -3.52
CA ARG A 147 -28.62 -12.49 -2.19
C ARG A 147 -27.42 -11.59 -1.92
N ARG A 148 -27.37 -11.05 -0.71
CA ARG A 148 -26.24 -10.27 -0.23
C ARG A 148 -25.12 -11.20 0.21
N TYR A 149 -23.86 -10.84 -0.06
CA TYR A 149 -22.72 -11.68 0.30
C TYR A 149 -22.50 -11.79 1.82
N LEU A 150 -22.46 -10.65 2.52
CA LEU A 150 -22.37 -10.54 3.98
C LEU A 150 -23.50 -9.68 4.53
N ASP A 151 -23.67 -9.59 5.85
CA ASP A 151 -24.70 -8.72 6.42
C ASP A 151 -24.46 -7.24 6.03
N ALA A 152 -25.51 -6.44 5.93
CA ALA A 152 -25.37 -5.03 5.56
C ALA A 152 -24.96 -4.15 6.73
N SER A 153 -25.55 -4.42 7.90
CA SER A 153 -25.48 -3.57 9.08
C SER A 153 -25.72 -4.36 10.35
N VAL A 154 -25.28 -3.81 11.48
CA VAL A 154 -25.49 -4.38 12.83
C VAL A 154 -25.62 -3.26 13.87
N ILE A 155 -26.31 -3.51 14.98
CA ILE A 155 -26.27 -2.64 16.17
C ILE A 155 -25.30 -3.23 17.17
N ILE A 156 -24.35 -2.41 17.63
CA ILE A 156 -23.46 -2.74 18.75
C ILE A 156 -23.86 -1.87 19.94
N GLU A 157 -24.16 -2.51 21.07
CA GLU A 157 -24.47 -1.81 22.31
C GLU A 157 -23.25 -1.79 23.25
N ARG A 158 -22.96 -0.61 23.80
CA ARG A 158 -21.94 -0.36 24.82
C ARG A 158 -22.47 0.68 25.80
N ASP A 159 -22.40 0.39 27.10
CA ASP A 159 -22.94 1.26 28.18
C ASP A 159 -24.39 1.75 27.96
N GLY A 160 -25.22 0.95 27.30
CA GLY A 160 -26.62 1.29 26.98
C GLY A 160 -26.79 2.22 25.78
N ILE A 161 -25.72 2.55 25.05
CA ILE A 161 -25.74 3.30 23.80
C ILE A 161 -25.69 2.31 22.62
N LYS A 162 -26.64 2.40 21.71
CA LYS A 162 -26.73 1.58 20.49
C LYS A 162 -26.09 2.30 19.31
N ILE A 163 -24.98 1.79 18.81
CA ILE A 163 -24.33 2.29 17.61
C ILE A 163 -24.74 1.41 16.43
N GLY A 164 -25.43 2.01 15.45
CA GLY A 164 -25.75 1.33 14.20
C GLY A 164 -24.56 1.44 13.25
N VAL A 165 -24.02 0.29 12.83
CA VAL A 165 -22.85 0.21 11.95
C VAL A 165 -23.25 -0.35 10.59
N ILE A 166 -22.83 0.31 9.51
CA ILE A 166 -23.04 -0.10 8.12
C ILE A 166 -21.67 -0.37 7.48
N GLY A 167 -21.51 -1.50 6.79
CA GLY A 167 -20.27 -1.82 6.07
C GLY A 167 -20.39 -1.55 4.57
N LEU A 168 -19.38 -0.96 3.94
CA LEU A 168 -19.33 -0.71 2.49
C LEU A 168 -17.96 -1.06 1.93
N SER A 169 -17.91 -1.68 0.76
CA SER A 169 -16.67 -1.96 0.03
C SER A 169 -16.64 -1.19 -1.28
N THR A 170 -15.46 -0.85 -1.80
CA THR A 170 -15.34 -0.05 -3.01
C THR A 170 -15.98 -0.77 -4.22
N PRO A 171 -16.92 -0.12 -4.95
CA PRO A 171 -17.47 -0.68 -6.19
C PRO A 171 -16.40 -0.95 -7.26
N MET A 172 -15.24 -0.27 -7.16
CA MET A 172 -14.11 -0.45 -8.07
C MET A 172 -13.52 -1.85 -8.06
N SER A 173 -13.77 -2.63 -6.99
CA SER A 173 -13.34 -4.04 -6.92
C SER A 173 -13.83 -4.87 -8.12
N ALA A 174 -15.02 -4.57 -8.68
CA ALA A 174 -15.51 -5.24 -9.88
C ALA A 174 -14.62 -4.97 -11.11
N GLN A 175 -14.13 -3.74 -11.25
CA GLN A 175 -13.22 -3.37 -12.34
C GLN A 175 -11.82 -3.97 -12.11
N PHE A 176 -11.33 -3.95 -10.87
CA PHE A 176 -10.02 -4.50 -10.54
C PHE A 176 -9.92 -6.00 -10.77
N GLU A 177 -11.03 -6.72 -10.62
CA GLU A 177 -11.12 -8.18 -10.77
C GLU A 177 -11.78 -8.60 -12.10
N GLU A 178 -11.93 -7.68 -13.07
CA GLU A 178 -12.58 -7.96 -14.35
C GLU A 178 -11.85 -9.08 -15.11
N ASP A 179 -10.51 -9.00 -15.17
CA ASP A 179 -9.68 -9.95 -15.90
C ASP A 179 -9.47 -11.29 -15.17
N THR A 180 -9.73 -11.35 -13.86
CA THR A 180 -9.55 -12.58 -13.06
C THR A 180 -10.79 -13.48 -13.11
N GLY A 181 -11.96 -12.88 -13.38
CA GLY A 181 -13.25 -13.55 -13.31
C GLY A 181 -13.67 -13.94 -11.88
N TYR A 182 -12.94 -13.49 -10.84
CA TYR A 182 -13.24 -13.84 -9.46
C TYR A 182 -14.57 -13.28 -8.96
N LEU A 183 -15.02 -12.16 -9.54
CA LEU A 183 -16.28 -11.50 -9.19
C LEU A 183 -17.36 -11.67 -10.27
N LYS A 184 -17.22 -12.59 -11.23
CA LYS A 184 -18.16 -12.74 -12.35
C LYS A 184 -19.63 -12.96 -11.96
N ASP A 185 -19.88 -13.58 -10.80
CA ASP A 185 -21.22 -13.88 -10.27
C ASP A 185 -21.67 -12.86 -9.21
N PHE A 186 -20.86 -11.81 -9.01
CA PHE A 186 -21.03 -10.78 -8.00
C PHE A 186 -21.16 -9.41 -8.67
N TYR A 187 -21.88 -8.50 -8.01
CA TYR A 187 -21.97 -7.12 -8.47
C TYR A 187 -22.17 -6.17 -7.30
N PHE A 188 -21.65 -4.96 -7.49
CA PHE A 188 -21.80 -3.87 -6.55
C PHE A 188 -23.04 -3.04 -6.90
N VAL A 189 -23.79 -2.64 -5.88
CA VAL A 189 -24.88 -1.67 -6.01
C VAL A 189 -24.47 -0.33 -5.42
N SER A 190 -25.25 0.72 -5.69
CA SER A 190 -25.02 2.08 -5.16
C SER A 190 -24.82 2.07 -3.62
N PRO A 191 -23.64 2.49 -3.12
CA PRO A 191 -23.37 2.64 -1.70
C PRO A 191 -24.33 3.63 -1.04
N ILE A 192 -24.71 4.70 -1.75
CA ILE A 192 -25.63 5.74 -1.25
C ILE A 192 -27.01 5.15 -0.96
N ASN A 193 -27.58 4.44 -1.94
CA ASN A 193 -28.92 3.86 -1.81
C ASN A 193 -28.99 2.78 -0.73
N GLU A 194 -27.94 1.96 -0.60
CA GLU A 194 -27.84 0.98 0.48
C GLU A 194 -27.74 1.64 1.85
N THR A 195 -26.91 2.68 1.97
CA THR A 195 -26.75 3.40 3.23
C THR A 195 -28.07 4.00 3.71
N ARG A 196 -28.84 4.65 2.83
CA ARG A 196 -30.17 5.19 3.20
C ARG A 196 -31.10 4.10 3.73
N ARG A 197 -31.20 2.97 3.03
CA ARG A 197 -32.02 1.82 3.46
C ARG A 197 -31.59 1.29 4.83
N GLN A 198 -30.28 1.16 5.06
CA GLN A 198 -29.78 0.66 6.34
C GLN A 198 -29.97 1.67 7.47
N ILE A 199 -29.87 2.97 7.22
CA ILE A 199 -30.16 4.01 8.21
C ILE A 199 -31.63 3.94 8.67
N GLU A 200 -32.58 3.81 7.75
CA GLU A 200 -34.00 3.65 8.08
C GLU A 200 -34.23 2.45 9.00
N LYS A 201 -33.66 1.29 8.64
CA LYS A 201 -33.72 0.06 9.45
C LYS A 201 -33.11 0.29 10.84
N LEU A 202 -31.86 0.75 10.92
CA LEU A 202 -31.13 0.91 12.18
C LEU A 202 -31.80 1.93 13.12
N LYS A 203 -32.34 3.03 12.57
CA LYS A 203 -33.12 4.01 13.35
C LYS A 203 -34.40 3.39 13.89
N SER A 204 -35.11 2.56 13.11
CA SER A 204 -36.30 1.84 13.57
C SER A 204 -35.99 0.84 14.70
N GLU A 205 -34.77 0.28 14.72
CA GLU A 205 -34.26 -0.62 15.76
C GLU A 205 -33.67 0.13 16.98
N GLY A 206 -33.69 1.46 16.95
CA GLY A 206 -33.32 2.33 18.06
C GLY A 206 -31.84 2.73 18.12
N ALA A 207 -31.13 2.74 16.99
CA ALA A 207 -29.75 3.25 16.94
C ALA A 207 -29.68 4.73 17.39
N ASN A 208 -28.72 5.04 18.25
CA ASN A 208 -28.48 6.38 18.78
C ASN A 208 -27.50 7.19 17.92
N ALA A 209 -26.64 6.51 17.15
CA ALA A 209 -25.76 7.09 16.15
C ALA A 209 -25.56 6.12 14.98
N ILE A 210 -25.26 6.65 13.81
CA ILE A 210 -24.97 5.91 12.57
C ILE A 210 -23.49 6.05 12.22
N VAL A 211 -22.81 4.92 12.16
CA VAL A 211 -21.41 4.82 11.76
C VAL A 211 -21.32 4.00 10.48
N VAL A 212 -20.63 4.53 9.48
CA VAL A 212 -20.30 3.79 8.26
C VAL A 212 -18.83 3.41 8.32
N VAL A 213 -18.55 2.12 8.15
CA VAL A 213 -17.21 1.58 7.95
C VAL A 213 -17.08 1.28 6.47
N ALA A 214 -16.29 2.07 5.75
CA ALA A 214 -16.23 2.04 4.30
C ALA A 214 -14.81 1.84 3.82
N HIS A 215 -14.54 0.70 3.17
CA HIS A 215 -13.31 0.53 2.42
C HIS A 215 -13.41 1.26 1.09
N MET A 216 -13.36 2.59 1.17
CA MET A 216 -13.52 3.56 0.10
C MET A 216 -12.72 4.80 0.46
N GLY A 217 -12.05 5.40 -0.52
CA GLY A 217 -11.32 6.65 -0.34
C GLY A 217 -12.23 7.85 -0.09
N ILE A 218 -11.64 9.01 0.24
CA ILE A 218 -12.42 10.24 0.41
C ILE A 218 -12.97 10.76 -0.92
N GLU A 219 -12.09 10.97 -1.90
CA GLU A 219 -12.46 11.45 -3.23
C GLU A 219 -12.77 10.26 -4.14
N ASN A 220 -13.50 10.51 -5.22
CA ASN A 220 -13.84 9.48 -6.20
C ASN A 220 -12.60 8.95 -6.92
N GLU A 221 -12.50 7.63 -6.99
CA GLU A 221 -11.45 6.95 -7.73
C GLU A 221 -11.75 7.01 -9.24
N ASN A 222 -10.74 7.34 -10.04
CA ASN A 222 -10.86 7.49 -11.49
C ASN A 222 -11.97 8.45 -11.95
N ASN A 223 -12.37 9.40 -11.08
CA ASN A 223 -13.51 10.29 -11.28
C ASN A 223 -14.86 9.56 -11.47
N ILE A 224 -14.97 8.30 -11.04
CA ILE A 224 -16.20 7.51 -11.12
C ILE A 224 -17.08 7.88 -9.92
N PRO A 225 -18.31 8.37 -10.12
CA PRO A 225 -19.21 8.75 -9.02
C PRO A 225 -19.49 7.61 -8.04
N GLU A 226 -19.78 7.98 -6.79
CA GLU A 226 -20.10 7.05 -5.69
C GLU A 226 -18.99 6.06 -5.31
N THR A 227 -17.75 6.27 -5.76
CA THR A 227 -16.59 5.48 -5.34
C THR A 227 -15.84 6.08 -4.16
N GLY A 228 -16.06 7.38 -3.86
CA GLY A 228 -15.53 8.08 -2.71
C GLY A 228 -16.58 8.38 -1.63
N VAL A 229 -16.16 8.36 -0.36
CA VAL A 229 -17.05 8.64 0.79
C VAL A 229 -17.51 10.10 0.87
N LYS A 230 -16.89 11.02 0.12
CA LYS A 230 -17.37 12.39 -0.02
C LYS A 230 -18.73 12.47 -0.70
N ASP A 231 -18.95 11.69 -1.76
CA ASP A 231 -20.26 11.62 -2.43
C ASP A 231 -21.32 11.08 -1.46
N LEU A 232 -20.95 10.05 -0.69
CA LEU A 232 -21.81 9.46 0.34
C LEU A 232 -22.18 10.48 1.43
N ALA A 233 -21.20 11.19 2.00
CA ALA A 233 -21.41 12.19 3.04
C ALA A 233 -22.28 13.36 2.56
N ASN A 234 -22.11 13.81 1.32
CA ASN A 234 -22.95 14.84 0.73
C ASN A 234 -24.39 14.37 0.53
N ALA A 235 -24.57 13.12 0.09
CA ALA A 235 -25.89 12.57 -0.23
C ALA A 235 -26.68 12.07 1.00
N VAL A 236 -26.00 11.73 2.09
CA VAL A 236 -26.60 11.12 3.29
C VAL A 236 -26.07 11.81 4.57
N PRO A 237 -26.49 13.05 4.86
CA PRO A 237 -26.06 13.81 6.03
C PRO A 237 -26.50 13.20 7.38
N GLU A 238 -27.38 12.19 7.37
CA GLU A 238 -27.79 11.44 8.56
C GLU A 238 -26.70 10.52 9.13
N ILE A 239 -25.57 10.36 8.43
CA ILE A 239 -24.40 9.63 8.93
C ILE A 239 -23.69 10.48 9.99
N ASP A 240 -23.41 9.91 11.15
CA ASP A 240 -22.63 10.61 12.16
C ASP A 240 -21.13 10.55 11.84
N VAL A 241 -20.63 9.35 11.54
CA VAL A 241 -19.21 9.09 11.30
C VAL A 241 -18.99 8.15 10.12
N ILE A 242 -17.96 8.41 9.32
CA ILE A 242 -17.39 7.48 8.34
C ILE A 242 -15.95 7.17 8.77
N ILE A 243 -15.63 5.90 8.94
CA ILE A 243 -14.24 5.41 9.05
C ILE A 243 -13.89 4.82 7.69
N ALA A 244 -13.05 5.55 6.96
CA ALA A 244 -12.63 5.26 5.59
C ALA A 244 -11.35 4.41 5.55
N GLY A 245 -10.98 3.97 4.35
CA GLY A 245 -9.78 3.17 4.03
C GLY A 245 -9.37 3.35 2.57
N HIS A 246 -8.67 2.36 2.00
CA HIS A 246 -8.39 2.19 0.57
C HIS A 246 -7.35 3.15 -0.05
N MET A 247 -7.40 4.45 0.28
CA MET A 247 -6.52 5.46 -0.32
C MET A 247 -5.19 5.66 0.43
N HIS A 248 -4.96 4.90 1.50
CA HIS A 248 -3.76 4.94 2.31
C HIS A 248 -3.43 6.34 2.85
N GLN A 249 -4.43 7.15 3.17
CA GLN A 249 -4.25 8.52 3.66
C GLN A 249 -4.31 8.56 5.18
N ASN A 250 -3.45 9.39 5.79
CA ASN A 250 -3.61 9.74 7.19
C ASN A 250 -4.58 10.92 7.28
N VAL A 251 -5.84 10.65 7.65
CA VAL A 251 -6.86 11.69 7.82
C VAL A 251 -7.32 11.66 9.28
N PRO A 252 -6.70 12.46 10.16
CA PRO A 252 -7.12 12.55 11.56
C PRO A 252 -8.58 12.98 11.69
N LYS A 253 -9.00 13.96 10.88
CA LYS A 253 -10.34 14.53 10.91
C LYS A 253 -10.67 15.28 9.62
N LYS A 254 -11.84 15.02 9.05
CA LYS A 254 -12.47 15.83 8.00
C LYS A 254 -13.98 15.90 8.26
N ILE A 255 -14.59 17.07 8.08
CA ILE A 255 -16.05 17.22 8.14
C ILE A 255 -16.57 17.53 6.74
N ILE A 256 -17.53 16.77 6.25
CA ILE A 256 -18.21 17.02 4.97
C ILE A 256 -19.71 16.95 5.23
N ASN A 257 -20.44 18.03 4.93
CA ASN A 257 -21.88 18.12 5.13
C ASN A 257 -22.36 17.66 6.54
N GLY A 258 -21.59 17.99 7.58
CA GLY A 258 -21.88 17.59 8.96
C GLY A 258 -21.46 16.17 9.34
N VAL A 259 -21.01 15.35 8.40
CA VAL A 259 -20.49 13.99 8.63
C VAL A 259 -19.01 14.04 9.01
N LEU A 260 -18.63 13.35 10.09
CA LEU A 260 -17.23 13.22 10.52
C LEU A 260 -16.55 12.08 9.77
N ILE A 261 -15.36 12.31 9.23
CA ILE A 261 -14.61 11.34 8.42
C ILE A 261 -13.17 11.22 8.95
N THR A 262 -12.68 9.99 9.09
CA THR A 262 -11.28 9.67 9.43
C THR A 262 -10.78 8.48 8.62
N GLU A 263 -9.46 8.38 8.41
CA GLU A 263 -8.78 7.27 7.71
C GLU A 263 -7.43 6.98 8.40
N PRO A 264 -7.16 5.72 8.82
CA PRO A 264 -6.03 5.37 9.68
C PRO A 264 -4.69 5.15 8.93
N HIS A 265 -4.45 5.84 7.81
CA HIS A 265 -3.30 5.58 6.93
C HIS A 265 -3.25 4.09 6.53
N ARG A 266 -2.05 3.49 6.45
CA ARG A 266 -1.84 2.11 6.03
C ARG A 266 -0.82 1.38 6.89
N TYR A 267 -0.70 0.08 6.67
CA TYR A 267 0.32 -0.82 7.20
C TYR A 267 0.36 -0.87 8.73
N GLY A 268 -0.76 -0.52 9.37
CA GLY A 268 -0.86 -0.43 10.82
C GLY A 268 -0.02 0.68 11.45
N THR A 269 0.33 1.71 10.69
CA THR A 269 1.15 2.85 11.16
C THR A 269 0.36 3.83 12.03
N PHE A 270 -0.96 3.93 11.83
CA PHE A 270 -1.88 4.72 12.64
C PHE A 270 -3.15 3.92 12.97
N VAL A 271 -3.86 4.36 14.01
CA VAL A 271 -5.21 3.92 14.36
C VAL A 271 -6.11 5.15 14.40
N SER A 272 -7.25 5.10 13.72
CA SER A 272 -8.28 6.14 13.84
C SER A 272 -8.93 6.03 15.20
N GLU A 273 -9.01 7.14 15.92
CA GLU A 273 -9.68 7.23 17.21
C GLU A 273 -10.84 8.21 17.09
N VAL A 274 -12.05 7.70 17.22
CA VAL A 274 -13.29 8.49 17.19
C VAL A 274 -13.89 8.50 18.58
N ASP A 275 -14.21 9.69 19.09
CA ASP A 275 -14.93 9.89 20.35
C ASP A 275 -16.35 10.35 20.08
N LEU A 276 -17.32 9.58 20.53
CA LEU A 276 -18.74 9.91 20.48
C LEU A 276 -19.26 10.11 21.91
N LYS A 277 -19.57 11.37 22.23
CA LYS A 277 -20.09 11.75 23.53
C LYS A 277 -21.60 11.85 23.50
N PHE A 278 -22.25 11.06 24.35
CA PHE A 278 -23.69 11.03 24.51
C PHE A 278 -24.10 11.60 25.85
N GLU A 279 -25.24 12.27 25.86
CA GLU A 279 -25.95 12.70 27.06
C GLU A 279 -27.22 11.88 27.20
N ILE A 280 -27.42 11.31 28.39
CA ILE A 280 -28.67 10.64 28.74
C ILE A 280 -29.38 11.49 29.77
N GLU A 281 -30.57 11.95 29.41
CA GLU A 281 -31.43 12.77 30.27
C GLU A 281 -32.86 12.21 30.21
N ASN A 282 -33.41 11.83 31.37
CA ASN A 282 -34.77 11.28 31.48
C ASN A 282 -35.06 10.13 30.51
N GLY A 283 -34.06 9.27 30.25
CA GLY A 283 -34.16 8.13 29.32
C GLY A 283 -33.98 8.49 27.84
N LYS A 284 -33.87 9.78 27.49
CA LYS A 284 -33.55 10.23 26.14
C LYS A 284 -32.04 10.29 25.95
N ILE A 285 -31.55 9.67 24.88
CA ILE A 285 -30.12 9.65 24.52
C ILE A 285 -29.91 10.63 23.38
N ASN A 286 -28.99 11.59 23.55
CA ASN A 286 -28.60 12.54 22.51
C ASN A 286 -27.09 12.44 22.27
N LEU A 287 -26.66 12.38 21.00
CA LEU A 287 -25.26 12.58 20.64
C LEU A 287 -24.96 14.08 20.73
N ILE A 288 -24.10 14.46 21.69
CA ILE A 288 -23.78 15.88 21.97
C ILE A 288 -22.43 16.31 21.39
N SER A 289 -21.53 15.36 21.08
CA SER A 289 -20.26 15.66 20.45
C SER A 289 -19.72 14.45 19.68
N LYS A 290 -19.06 14.73 18.56
CA LYS A 290 -18.26 13.76 17.80
C LYS A 290 -16.94 14.40 17.40
N ASP A 291 -15.84 13.70 17.65
CA ASP A 291 -14.51 14.12 17.23
C ASP A 291 -13.67 12.93 16.79
N SER A 292 -12.59 13.20 16.05
CA SER A 292 -11.64 12.16 15.67
C SER A 292 -10.20 12.67 15.59
N THR A 293 -9.28 11.74 15.78
CA THR A 293 -7.86 11.88 15.47
C THR A 293 -7.30 10.58 14.92
N THR A 294 -6.01 10.55 14.56
CA THR A 294 -5.26 9.33 14.30
C THR A 294 -4.06 9.25 15.24
N VAL A 295 -3.83 8.06 15.80
CA VAL A 295 -2.77 7.83 16.78
C VAL A 295 -1.66 7.00 16.13
N PRO A 296 -0.41 7.46 16.12
CA PRO A 296 0.70 6.69 15.57
C PRO A 296 1.00 5.46 16.43
N VAL A 297 1.40 4.37 15.77
CA VAL A 297 1.62 3.06 16.40
C VAL A 297 3.11 2.73 16.59
N LYS A 298 4.01 3.39 15.85
CA LYS A 298 5.43 3.05 15.75
C LYS A 298 6.19 2.91 17.08
N ASP A 299 5.76 3.64 18.10
CA ASP A 299 6.43 3.72 19.42
C ASP A 299 5.89 2.66 20.40
N GLU A 300 4.91 1.87 19.98
CA GLU A 300 4.35 0.78 20.77
C GLU A 300 5.20 -0.49 20.65
N GLU A 301 5.31 -1.25 21.73
CA GLU A 301 5.92 -2.57 21.72
C GLU A 301 4.98 -3.61 21.11
N PRO A 302 5.47 -4.56 20.30
CA PRO A 302 4.68 -5.68 19.81
C PRO A 302 4.06 -6.49 20.94
N ASP A 303 2.79 -6.85 20.80
CA ASP A 303 2.08 -7.71 21.73
C ASP A 303 2.62 -9.15 21.70
N PRO A 304 3.17 -9.68 22.81
CA PRO A 304 3.79 -11.00 22.84
C PRO A 304 2.84 -12.16 22.56
N GLU A 305 1.53 -12.00 22.82
CA GLU A 305 0.56 -13.05 22.48
C GLU A 305 0.29 -13.10 20.98
N ILE A 306 0.32 -11.96 20.27
CA ILE A 306 0.23 -11.95 18.80
C ILE A 306 1.49 -12.57 18.21
N GLU A 307 2.68 -12.27 18.74
CA GLU A 307 3.93 -12.94 18.34
C GLU A 307 3.82 -14.46 18.47
N LYS A 308 3.28 -14.93 19.60
CA LYS A 308 3.07 -16.36 19.85
C LYS A 308 2.09 -17.00 18.86
N ILE A 309 0.95 -16.35 18.58
CA ILE A 309 -0.04 -16.82 17.59
C ILE A 309 0.58 -16.87 16.20
N TYR A 310 1.35 -15.84 15.83
CA TYR A 310 1.89 -15.70 14.48
C TYR A 310 3.22 -16.44 14.26
N LYS A 311 3.89 -16.92 15.32
CA LYS A 311 5.21 -17.55 15.27
C LYS A 311 5.38 -18.63 14.18
N PRO A 312 4.43 -19.55 13.94
CA PRO A 312 4.59 -20.55 12.88
C PRO A 312 4.64 -19.92 11.47
N PHE A 313 3.86 -18.87 11.25
CA PHE A 313 3.79 -18.12 9.99
C PHE A 313 5.07 -17.30 9.80
N HIS A 314 5.48 -16.56 10.83
CA HIS A 314 6.76 -15.84 10.88
C HIS A 314 7.93 -16.75 10.51
N ASN A 315 8.08 -17.89 11.20
CA ASN A 315 9.15 -18.84 10.93
C ASN A 315 9.13 -19.36 9.48
N ARG A 316 7.96 -19.59 8.89
CA ARG A 316 7.86 -20.02 7.49
C ARG A 316 8.30 -18.91 6.54
N LEU A 317 7.85 -17.67 6.75
CA LEU A 317 8.22 -16.54 5.91
C LEU A 317 9.72 -16.22 6.01
N CYS A 318 10.30 -16.23 7.21
CA CYS A 318 11.74 -16.07 7.40
C CYS A 318 12.53 -17.19 6.70
N ARG A 319 12.05 -18.44 6.73
CA ARG A 319 12.70 -19.52 5.95
C ARG A 319 12.67 -19.23 4.45
N ILE A 320 11.54 -18.78 3.90
CA ILE A 320 11.41 -18.42 2.48
C ILE A 320 12.35 -17.27 2.12
N ALA A 321 12.43 -16.25 2.97
CA ALA A 321 13.31 -15.11 2.77
C ALA A 321 14.80 -15.53 2.75
N ASN A 322 15.14 -16.55 3.54
CA ASN A 322 16.49 -17.08 3.63
C ASN A 322 16.79 -18.23 2.65
N GLU A 323 15.88 -18.57 1.74
CA GLU A 323 16.15 -19.56 0.69
C GLU A 323 17.33 -19.13 -0.16
N LYS A 324 18.29 -20.04 -0.33
CA LYS A 324 19.44 -19.84 -1.23
C LYS A 324 18.96 -19.75 -2.66
N VAL A 325 19.37 -18.68 -3.33
CA VAL A 325 19.10 -18.39 -4.74
C VAL A 325 20.30 -18.73 -5.60
N GLY A 326 21.51 -18.48 -5.10
CA GLY A 326 22.77 -18.79 -5.78
C GLY A 326 23.96 -18.26 -5.00
N GLU A 327 25.04 -17.92 -5.71
CA GLU A 327 26.27 -17.37 -5.15
C GLU A 327 26.87 -16.30 -6.08
N THR A 328 27.53 -15.28 -5.50
CA THR A 328 28.37 -14.33 -6.24
C THR A 328 29.84 -14.51 -5.88
N LEU A 329 30.72 -14.46 -6.88
CA LEU A 329 32.17 -14.65 -6.71
C LEU A 329 32.89 -13.42 -6.15
N ASN A 330 32.28 -12.24 -6.27
CA ASN A 330 32.85 -10.95 -5.84
C ASN A 330 31.84 -10.13 -5.03
N ASP A 331 32.37 -9.23 -4.20
CA ASP A 331 31.56 -8.16 -3.62
C ASP A 331 31.07 -7.24 -4.74
N MET A 332 29.77 -7.11 -4.88
CA MET A 332 29.15 -6.39 -5.99
C MET A 332 29.09 -4.88 -5.77
N VAL A 333 29.08 -4.43 -4.51
CA VAL A 333 29.02 -3.00 -4.17
C VAL A 333 30.22 -2.64 -3.28
N PRO A 334 31.15 -1.79 -3.76
CA PRO A 334 32.23 -1.30 -2.93
C PRO A 334 31.71 -0.51 -1.72
N LYS A 335 32.26 -0.76 -0.53
CA LYS A 335 31.87 -0.05 0.70
C LYS A 335 32.43 1.39 0.80
N LYS A 336 33.40 1.73 -0.04
CA LYS A 336 34.04 3.05 -0.04
C LYS A 336 33.08 4.10 -0.62
N LYS A 337 33.07 5.28 0.00
CA LYS A 337 32.44 6.48 -0.56
C LYS A 337 33.36 7.18 -1.56
N TYR A 338 32.75 7.81 -2.56
CA TYR A 338 33.42 8.59 -3.60
C TYR A 338 32.92 10.02 -3.47
N HIS A 339 33.76 10.92 -2.93
CA HIS A 339 33.40 12.33 -2.73
C HIS A 339 32.04 12.50 -2.02
N GLY A 340 31.86 11.88 -0.85
CA GLY A 340 30.65 12.01 -0.02
C GLY A 340 29.53 10.99 -0.28
N ILE A 341 29.46 10.41 -1.48
CA ILE A 341 28.36 9.53 -1.91
C ILE A 341 28.77 8.05 -2.03
N SER A 342 27.80 7.14 -1.97
CA SER A 342 28.05 5.69 -2.11
C SER A 342 28.52 5.30 -3.52
N ALA A 343 29.25 4.17 -3.61
CA ALA A 343 29.66 3.61 -4.90
C ALA A 343 28.48 3.38 -5.85
N ALA A 344 27.34 2.93 -5.31
CA ALA A 344 26.11 2.66 -6.05
C ALA A 344 25.52 3.89 -6.75
N PHE A 345 25.86 5.09 -6.26
CA PHE A 345 25.40 6.36 -6.81
C PHE A 345 26.50 7.09 -7.59
N ALA A 346 27.77 6.72 -7.38
CA ALA A 346 28.91 7.35 -8.02
C ALA A 346 29.35 6.68 -9.33
N LYS A 347 29.16 5.36 -9.47
CA LYS A 347 29.67 4.61 -10.62
C LYS A 347 28.99 3.26 -10.79
N ASP A 348 29.27 2.64 -11.92
CA ASP A 348 28.84 1.27 -12.19
C ASP A 348 29.48 0.28 -11.20
N THR A 349 28.65 -0.58 -10.64
CA THR A 349 28.95 -1.59 -9.64
C THR A 349 28.56 -2.97 -10.17
N GLY A 350 29.07 -4.04 -9.57
CA GLY A 350 28.64 -5.40 -9.93
C GLY A 350 27.14 -5.62 -9.73
N LEU A 351 26.51 -4.90 -8.80
CA LEU A 351 25.07 -5.01 -8.55
C LEU A 351 24.28 -4.29 -9.64
N SER A 352 24.69 -3.08 -10.04
CA SER A 352 24.00 -2.35 -11.12
C SER A 352 24.15 -3.07 -12.45
N SER A 353 25.36 -3.56 -12.74
CA SER A 353 25.62 -4.38 -13.92
C SER A 353 24.80 -5.67 -13.92
N PHE A 354 24.64 -6.33 -12.77
CA PHE A 354 23.79 -7.52 -12.65
C PHE A 354 22.31 -7.21 -12.93
N ILE A 355 21.75 -6.14 -12.35
CA ILE A 355 20.36 -5.74 -12.65
C ILE A 355 20.20 -5.41 -14.14
N THR A 356 21.16 -4.66 -14.71
CA THR A 356 21.21 -4.40 -16.16
C THR A 356 21.20 -5.68 -16.99
N ASP A 357 22.03 -6.66 -16.65
CA ASP A 357 22.11 -7.94 -17.38
C ASP A 357 20.77 -8.70 -17.33
N VAL A 358 20.09 -8.67 -16.18
CA VAL A 358 18.77 -9.29 -15.99
C VAL A 358 17.73 -8.59 -16.86
N GLU A 359 17.60 -7.26 -16.73
CA GLU A 359 16.58 -6.49 -17.45
C GLU A 359 16.78 -6.58 -18.97
N LEU A 360 18.01 -6.48 -19.47
CA LEU A 360 18.32 -6.65 -20.90
C LEU A 360 18.02 -8.06 -21.40
N TYR A 361 18.35 -9.10 -20.62
CA TYR A 361 18.14 -10.49 -21.02
C TYR A 361 16.66 -10.82 -21.25
N TYR A 362 15.78 -10.41 -20.32
CA TYR A 362 14.35 -10.72 -20.44
C TYR A 362 13.59 -9.80 -21.39
N SER A 363 13.98 -8.53 -21.47
CA SER A 363 13.26 -7.55 -22.28
C SER A 363 13.72 -7.51 -23.74
N GLY A 364 15.01 -7.77 -24.00
CA GLY A 364 15.62 -7.52 -25.30
C GLY A 364 15.64 -6.02 -25.70
N ALA A 365 15.60 -5.12 -24.71
CA ALA A 365 15.75 -3.69 -24.89
C ALA A 365 17.18 -3.31 -25.35
N ASP A 366 17.32 -2.14 -26.00
CA ASP A 366 18.62 -1.57 -26.33
C ASP A 366 19.27 -0.92 -25.09
N VAL A 367 18.43 -0.30 -24.27
CA VAL A 367 18.81 0.41 -23.03
C VAL A 367 17.80 0.07 -21.95
N VAL A 368 18.25 -0.11 -20.72
CA VAL A 368 17.37 -0.33 -19.56
C VAL A 368 17.65 0.69 -18.46
N SER A 369 16.65 0.99 -17.63
CA SER A 369 16.74 1.97 -16.57
C SER A 369 16.07 1.46 -15.29
N PHE A 370 16.79 1.59 -14.18
CA PHE A 370 16.26 1.33 -12.85
C PHE A 370 16.85 2.30 -11.82
N ALA A 371 16.24 2.38 -10.64
CA ALA A 371 16.75 3.19 -9.54
C ALA A 371 16.89 2.33 -8.29
N TYR A 372 17.92 2.59 -7.49
CA TYR A 372 17.95 2.11 -6.11
C TYR A 372 17.05 2.98 -5.23
N ASN A 373 16.36 2.37 -4.28
CA ASN A 373 15.51 3.10 -3.34
C ASN A 373 16.31 3.88 -2.28
N TYR A 374 17.59 3.54 -2.08
CA TYR A 374 18.49 4.15 -1.11
C TYR A 374 19.94 3.75 -1.42
N GLU A 375 20.91 4.46 -0.84
CA GLU A 375 22.34 4.29 -1.14
C GLU A 375 22.99 3.03 -0.54
N ASN A 376 22.45 2.53 0.57
CA ASN A 376 23.07 1.45 1.36
C ASN A 376 22.84 0.04 0.78
N VAL A 377 22.76 -0.07 -0.54
CA VAL A 377 22.68 -1.35 -1.25
C VAL A 377 23.97 -2.15 -1.05
N ARG A 378 23.83 -3.48 -1.01
CA ARG A 378 24.94 -4.41 -0.76
C ARG A 378 24.62 -5.79 -1.30
N LEU A 379 25.59 -6.42 -1.95
CA LEU A 379 25.61 -7.85 -2.17
C LEU A 379 27.05 -8.33 -2.05
N ASN A 380 27.36 -8.98 -0.93
CA ASN A 380 28.73 -9.44 -0.65
C ASN A 380 28.99 -10.76 -1.36
N LYS A 381 30.28 -11.06 -1.57
CA LYS A 381 30.75 -12.36 -2.02
C LYS A 381 30.15 -13.50 -1.19
N GLY A 382 29.77 -14.58 -1.86
CA GLY A 382 29.25 -15.80 -1.24
C GLY A 382 27.78 -16.03 -1.58
N GLU A 383 27.06 -16.65 -0.64
CA GLU A 383 25.65 -17.03 -0.84
C GLU A 383 24.75 -15.81 -1.06
N ILE A 384 23.87 -15.93 -2.05
CA ILE A 384 22.77 -15.01 -2.31
C ILE A 384 21.49 -15.70 -1.87
N ARG A 385 20.74 -15.05 -0.99
CA ARG A 385 19.41 -15.48 -0.54
C ARG A 385 18.33 -14.59 -1.15
N ARG A 386 17.09 -15.06 -1.13
CA ARG A 386 15.94 -14.30 -1.65
C ARG A 386 15.85 -12.89 -1.04
N LYS A 387 16.06 -12.78 0.27
CA LYS A 387 16.08 -11.51 0.99
C LYS A 387 17.13 -10.53 0.49
N ASP A 388 18.27 -11.02 0.01
CA ASP A 388 19.34 -10.15 -0.47
C ASP A 388 18.93 -9.49 -1.79
N ILE A 389 18.15 -10.17 -2.63
CA ILE A 389 17.54 -9.57 -3.84
C ILE A 389 16.55 -8.48 -3.45
N VAL A 390 15.61 -8.79 -2.55
CA VAL A 390 14.57 -7.84 -2.11
C VAL A 390 15.16 -6.64 -1.38
N TYR A 391 16.21 -6.85 -0.57
CA TYR A 391 16.91 -5.77 0.12
C TYR A 391 17.41 -4.73 -0.88
N ASN A 392 18.03 -5.16 -1.97
CA ASN A 392 18.64 -4.26 -2.96
C ASN A 392 17.62 -3.63 -3.91
N TYR A 393 16.54 -4.33 -4.24
CA TYR A 393 15.44 -3.81 -5.04
C TYR A 393 14.11 -3.96 -4.30
N ARG A 394 13.73 -2.97 -3.47
CA ARG A 394 12.56 -3.12 -2.56
C ARG A 394 11.19 -2.99 -3.25
N TYR A 395 11.11 -2.51 -4.48
CA TYR A 395 9.83 -2.31 -5.14
C TYR A 395 9.28 -3.65 -5.66
N ALA A 396 8.46 -4.31 -4.85
CA ALA A 396 7.96 -5.67 -5.14
C ALA A 396 7.16 -5.76 -6.45
N GLY A 397 6.42 -4.70 -6.79
CA GLY A 397 5.65 -4.62 -8.03
C GLY A 397 6.46 -4.19 -9.26
N GLY A 398 7.78 -4.02 -9.12
CA GLY A 398 8.58 -3.45 -10.19
C GLY A 398 8.71 -4.36 -11.40
N ASP A 399 8.27 -3.89 -12.54
CA ASP A 399 8.36 -4.53 -13.85
C ASP A 399 9.44 -3.85 -14.73
N VAL A 400 9.72 -4.46 -15.87
CA VAL A 400 10.34 -3.82 -17.04
C VAL A 400 9.30 -3.67 -18.14
N THR A 401 9.01 -2.43 -18.54
CA THR A 401 8.20 -2.07 -19.70
C THR A 401 9.08 -1.36 -20.73
N ILE A 402 9.00 -1.81 -21.98
CA ILE A 402 9.76 -1.26 -23.11
C ILE A 402 8.95 -0.15 -23.76
N TYR A 403 9.58 1.00 -23.90
CA TYR A 403 9.07 2.16 -24.62
C TYR A 403 9.87 2.40 -25.89
N LYS A 404 9.19 2.83 -26.96
CA LYS A 404 9.84 3.28 -28.20
C LYS A 404 10.27 4.74 -28.03
N MET A 405 11.56 4.97 -27.81
CA MET A 405 12.13 6.30 -27.57
C MET A 405 13.14 6.70 -28.63
N THR A 406 13.26 8.00 -28.88
CA THR A 406 14.36 8.56 -29.67
C THR A 406 15.62 8.72 -28.82
N GLY A 407 16.80 8.80 -29.44
CA GLY A 407 18.05 9.09 -28.75
C GLY A 407 18.01 10.43 -28.01
N LYS A 408 17.26 11.41 -28.52
CA LYS A 408 16.99 12.67 -27.80
C LYS A 408 16.20 12.42 -26.51
N GLN A 409 15.09 11.68 -26.58
CA GLN A 409 14.28 11.39 -25.40
C GLN A 409 15.04 10.57 -24.35
N LEU A 410 15.86 9.61 -24.78
CA LEU A 410 16.76 8.90 -23.87
C LEU A 410 17.72 9.88 -23.19
N LYS A 411 18.39 10.75 -23.97
CA LYS A 411 19.32 11.72 -23.40
C LYS A 411 18.61 12.67 -22.43
N ASP A 412 17.44 13.21 -22.80
CA ASP A 412 16.65 14.09 -21.92
C ASP A 412 16.32 13.38 -20.59
N TYR A 413 16.03 12.08 -20.61
CA TYR A 413 15.80 11.29 -19.41
C TYR A 413 17.06 11.05 -18.58
N MET A 414 18.19 10.74 -19.22
CA MET A 414 19.47 10.60 -18.52
C MET A 414 19.92 11.91 -17.88
N GLU A 415 19.73 13.04 -18.56
CA GLU A 415 19.99 14.38 -18.03
C GLU A 415 19.08 14.69 -16.84
N TRP A 416 17.79 14.38 -16.97
CA TRP A 416 16.87 14.48 -15.85
C TRP A 416 17.31 13.61 -14.68
N ALA A 417 17.81 12.39 -14.88
CA ALA A 417 18.32 11.56 -13.79
C ALA A 417 19.59 12.18 -13.16
N ALA A 418 20.53 12.64 -13.97
CA ALA A 418 21.79 13.26 -13.55
C ALA A 418 21.60 14.55 -12.73
N ASP A 419 20.53 15.31 -12.99
CA ASP A 419 20.13 16.48 -12.20
C ASP A 419 19.72 16.15 -10.75
N TYR A 420 19.84 14.89 -10.32
CA TYR A 420 19.74 14.50 -8.91
C TYR A 420 20.94 15.02 -8.11
N PHE A 421 22.05 15.29 -8.79
CA PHE A 421 23.23 15.95 -8.24
C PHE A 421 23.27 17.42 -8.65
N ASP A 422 23.84 18.26 -7.80
CA ASP A 422 24.09 19.67 -8.13
C ASP A 422 25.33 19.83 -9.02
N THR A 423 25.42 20.97 -9.70
CA THR A 423 26.66 21.38 -10.40
C THR A 423 27.74 21.72 -9.36
N ILE A 424 28.97 21.28 -9.61
CA ILE A 424 30.14 21.55 -8.78
C ILE A 424 30.41 23.06 -8.74
N GLN A 425 30.72 23.56 -7.56
CA GLN A 425 31.13 24.95 -7.30
C GLN A 425 32.61 25.00 -6.90
N PRO A 426 33.30 26.15 -7.11
CA PRO A 426 34.67 26.32 -6.65
C PRO A 426 34.81 26.04 -5.15
N GLY A 427 35.71 25.10 -4.80
CA GLY A 427 35.99 24.70 -3.42
C GLY A 427 35.25 23.44 -2.95
N ASP A 428 34.36 22.88 -3.77
CA ASP A 428 33.73 21.60 -3.45
C ASP A 428 34.75 20.46 -3.37
N THR A 429 34.57 19.60 -2.37
CA THR A 429 35.37 18.36 -2.17
C THR A 429 34.50 17.11 -2.18
N GLU A 430 33.18 17.27 -2.12
CA GLU A 430 32.16 16.23 -2.13
C GLU A 430 31.06 16.58 -3.14
N TYR A 431 30.48 15.56 -3.76
CA TYR A 431 29.29 15.72 -4.58
C TYR A 431 28.08 16.04 -3.71
N ARG A 432 27.23 16.94 -4.18
CA ARG A 432 26.00 17.33 -3.50
C ARG A 432 24.78 16.81 -4.23
N TYR A 433 23.79 16.41 -3.45
CA TYR A 433 22.46 16.13 -3.96
C TYR A 433 21.66 17.41 -4.12
N ASN A 434 20.85 17.46 -5.18
CA ASN A 434 19.83 18.47 -5.32
C ASN A 434 18.83 18.32 -4.16
N SER A 435 18.76 19.33 -3.29
CA SER A 435 18.00 19.25 -2.03
C SER A 435 16.50 19.05 -2.23
N GLU A 436 15.91 19.65 -3.27
CA GLU A 436 14.50 19.46 -3.62
C GLU A 436 14.24 18.00 -4.00
N ARG A 437 15.09 17.42 -4.84
CA ARG A 437 14.94 16.05 -5.31
C ARG A 437 15.26 15.00 -4.27
N ALA A 438 16.31 15.21 -3.49
CA ALA A 438 16.66 14.33 -2.37
C ALA A 438 15.65 14.39 -1.23
N GLY A 439 14.93 15.51 -1.09
CA GLY A 439 13.82 15.66 -0.15
C GLY A 439 12.53 14.95 -0.58
N ARG A 440 12.45 14.38 -1.78
CA ARG A 440 11.28 13.62 -2.24
C ARG A 440 11.23 12.25 -1.60
N LYS A 441 10.01 11.71 -1.48
CA LYS A 441 9.76 10.37 -0.92
C LYS A 441 10.53 9.25 -1.63
N TYR A 442 10.74 9.38 -2.94
CA TYR A 442 11.39 8.37 -3.77
C TYR A 442 12.67 8.94 -4.37
N VAL A 443 13.72 8.11 -4.40
CA VAL A 443 14.95 8.41 -5.12
C VAL A 443 14.64 8.52 -6.61
N THR A 444 15.13 9.58 -7.23
CA THR A 444 14.89 9.85 -8.64
C THR A 444 16.18 9.81 -9.47
N PHE A 445 17.25 9.27 -8.92
CA PHE A 445 18.48 8.97 -9.65
C PHE A 445 18.40 7.57 -10.26
N ASP A 446 18.33 7.54 -11.60
CA ASP A 446 18.17 6.31 -12.38
C ASP A 446 19.48 5.98 -13.07
N ILE A 447 19.80 4.69 -13.09
CA ILE A 447 21.00 4.11 -13.67
C ILE A 447 20.61 3.49 -15.01
N PHE A 448 21.46 3.69 -16.02
CA PHE A 448 21.18 3.27 -17.40
C PHE A 448 22.12 2.14 -17.82
N GLY A 449 21.54 0.98 -18.15
CA GLY A 449 22.22 -0.18 -18.71
C GLY A 449 22.13 -0.24 -20.24
N GLY A 450 23.04 -0.94 -20.90
CA GLY A 450 23.09 -1.03 -22.38
C GLY A 450 23.83 0.15 -23.06
N VAL A 451 24.24 1.15 -22.27
CA VAL A 451 25.01 2.32 -22.72
C VAL A 451 26.28 2.51 -21.89
N LYS A 452 27.26 3.21 -22.49
CA LYS A 452 28.40 3.80 -21.79
C LYS A 452 28.21 5.31 -21.74
N TYR A 453 28.49 5.94 -20.61
CA TYR A 453 28.34 7.38 -20.43
C TYR A 453 29.11 7.87 -19.19
N LYS A 454 29.32 9.18 -19.11
CA LYS A 454 29.78 9.84 -17.89
C LYS A 454 28.78 10.89 -17.45
N ILE A 455 28.70 11.11 -16.15
CA ILE A 455 27.97 12.23 -15.57
C ILE A 455 29.01 13.28 -15.13
N ASP A 456 29.18 14.32 -15.93
CA ASP A 456 30.11 15.40 -15.65
C ASP A 456 29.42 16.52 -14.87
N LEU A 457 29.64 16.54 -13.56
CA LEU A 457 29.00 17.52 -12.68
C LEU A 457 29.63 18.92 -12.74
N ARG A 458 30.64 19.14 -13.59
CA ARG A 458 31.11 20.49 -13.94
C ARG A 458 30.16 21.18 -14.92
N ASN A 459 29.36 20.41 -15.65
CA ASN A 459 28.40 20.95 -16.60
C ASN A 459 27.11 21.35 -15.91
N GLU A 460 26.46 22.36 -16.50
CA GLU A 460 25.18 22.86 -16.02
C GLU A 460 24.06 21.83 -16.13
N LYS A 461 23.00 22.08 -15.35
CA LYS A 461 21.75 21.34 -15.38
C LYS A 461 21.28 21.05 -16.83
N GLY A 462 20.94 19.80 -17.10
CA GLY A 462 20.50 19.36 -18.43
C GLY A 462 21.62 19.09 -19.46
N ASN A 463 22.89 19.22 -19.09
CA ASN A 463 24.05 18.97 -19.98
C ASN A 463 25.18 18.15 -19.30
N LYS A 464 24.83 17.32 -18.32
CA LYS A 464 25.74 16.52 -17.51
C LYS A 464 26.16 15.22 -18.20
N ILE A 465 25.35 14.69 -19.12
CA ILE A 465 25.64 13.42 -19.78
C ILE A 465 26.63 13.63 -20.93
N THR A 466 27.80 13.00 -20.80
CA THR A 466 28.88 13.02 -21.80
C THR A 466 29.28 11.60 -22.21
N ASP A 467 30.00 11.46 -23.32
CA ASP A 467 30.50 10.19 -23.87
C ASP A 467 29.41 9.12 -24.09
N LEU A 468 28.17 9.53 -24.40
CA LEU A 468 27.02 8.63 -24.54
C LEU A 468 27.09 7.78 -25.82
N MET A 469 27.17 6.46 -25.65
CA MET A 469 27.14 5.48 -26.73
C MET A 469 26.55 4.15 -26.27
N LEU A 470 26.05 3.33 -27.19
CA LEU A 470 25.68 1.95 -26.89
C LEU A 470 26.92 1.13 -26.51
N VAL A 471 26.75 0.07 -25.71
CA VAL A 471 27.86 -0.79 -25.27
C VAL A 471 28.62 -1.46 -26.43
N ASN A 472 27.98 -1.61 -27.60
CA ASN A 472 28.59 -2.09 -28.83
C ASN A 472 29.45 -1.04 -29.57
N GLY A 473 29.59 0.16 -29.01
CA GLY A 473 30.40 1.27 -29.54
C GLY A 473 29.67 2.19 -30.51
N LYS A 474 28.38 1.97 -30.80
CA LYS A 474 27.61 2.85 -31.67
C LYS A 474 27.18 4.12 -30.93
N GLU A 475 27.55 5.28 -31.48
CA GLU A 475 27.09 6.58 -30.96
C GLU A 475 25.57 6.72 -31.06
N ILE A 476 24.96 7.31 -30.03
CA ILE A 476 23.52 7.59 -30.00
C ILE A 476 23.26 8.97 -30.59
N THR A 477 22.60 9.00 -31.75
CA THR A 477 22.15 10.24 -32.39
C THR A 477 20.74 10.61 -31.94
N SER A 478 20.40 11.90 -31.98
CA SER A 478 19.09 12.40 -31.50
C SER A 478 17.88 11.70 -32.14
N GLY A 479 17.97 11.34 -33.43
CA GLY A 479 16.88 10.68 -34.17
C GLY A 479 16.92 9.15 -34.16
N MET A 480 17.89 8.54 -33.47
CA MET A 480 17.96 7.07 -33.38
C MET A 480 16.76 6.53 -32.62
N GLU A 481 16.02 5.59 -33.20
CA GLU A 481 14.97 4.86 -32.47
C GLU A 481 15.60 3.77 -31.60
N LEU A 482 15.17 3.70 -30.34
CA LEU A 482 15.68 2.80 -29.31
C LEU A 482 14.51 2.16 -28.56
N LYS A 483 14.67 0.89 -28.19
CA LYS A 483 13.85 0.21 -27.19
C LYS A 483 14.43 0.51 -25.81
N VAL A 484 13.74 1.31 -25.02
CA VAL A 484 14.17 1.67 -23.67
C VAL A 484 13.26 0.98 -22.65
N GLY A 485 13.82 0.02 -21.92
CA GLY A 485 13.15 -0.66 -20.82
C GLY A 485 13.24 0.16 -19.54
N MET A 486 12.14 0.35 -18.84
CA MET A 486 12.14 0.93 -17.50
C MET A 486 10.93 0.46 -16.72
N ASN A 487 10.92 0.72 -15.42
CA ASN A 487 9.75 0.48 -14.61
C ASN A 487 8.55 1.36 -15.03
N ALA A 488 7.35 0.79 -15.15
CA ALA A 488 6.17 1.53 -15.62
C ALA A 488 5.81 2.71 -14.68
N TYR A 489 5.92 2.52 -13.36
CA TYR A 489 5.70 3.58 -12.37
C TYR A 489 6.68 4.75 -12.54
N ARG A 490 7.92 4.48 -12.97
CA ARG A 490 8.88 5.54 -13.31
C ARG A 490 8.41 6.31 -14.53
N PHE A 491 8.01 5.61 -15.59
CA PHE A 491 7.52 6.25 -16.81
C PHE A 491 6.30 7.15 -16.54
N GLU A 492 5.33 6.70 -15.75
CA GLU A 492 4.17 7.49 -15.34
C GLU A 492 4.57 8.81 -14.67
N GLN A 493 5.60 8.80 -13.82
CA GLN A 493 6.11 10.02 -13.19
C GLN A 493 6.76 10.99 -14.18
N LEU A 494 7.39 10.47 -15.24
CA LEU A 494 8.03 11.27 -16.28
C LEU A 494 7.01 11.83 -17.28
N ALA A 495 5.92 11.09 -17.54
CA ALA A 495 4.87 11.44 -18.50
C ALA A 495 3.71 12.26 -17.90
N ARG A 496 3.51 12.25 -16.58
CA ARG A 496 2.48 13.08 -15.94
C ARG A 496 2.69 14.57 -16.21
N LYS A 497 1.64 15.36 -15.98
CA LYS A 497 1.69 16.82 -16.07
C LYS A 497 2.88 17.42 -15.30
N GLY A 498 3.71 18.21 -15.97
CA GLY A 498 4.94 18.81 -15.46
C GLY A 498 6.16 17.88 -15.44
N GLY A 499 6.04 16.65 -15.92
CA GLY A 499 7.16 15.73 -16.16
C GLY A 499 7.90 16.05 -17.48
N ILE A 500 9.05 15.42 -17.69
CA ILE A 500 9.90 15.67 -18.88
C ILE A 500 9.26 15.16 -20.19
N PHE A 501 8.31 14.24 -20.08
CA PHE A 501 7.54 13.69 -21.19
C PHE A 501 6.08 14.17 -21.19
N ASP A 502 5.77 15.24 -20.43
CA ASP A 502 4.43 15.83 -20.43
C ASP A 502 3.99 16.20 -21.86
N GLY A 503 2.80 15.71 -22.25
CA GLY A 503 2.24 15.90 -23.58
C GLY A 503 2.92 15.12 -24.71
N GLN A 504 3.88 14.23 -24.42
CA GLN A 504 4.52 13.39 -25.43
C GLN A 504 3.84 12.02 -25.52
N GLU A 505 3.63 11.54 -26.76
CA GLU A 505 3.21 10.17 -27.01
C GLU A 505 4.44 9.28 -27.20
N ILE A 506 4.70 8.39 -26.24
CA ILE A 506 5.80 7.43 -26.28
C ILE A 506 5.19 6.02 -26.24
N PRO A 507 5.18 5.27 -27.36
CA PRO A 507 4.52 3.98 -27.43
C PRO A 507 5.14 2.93 -26.50
N VAL A 508 4.29 2.17 -25.80
CA VAL A 508 4.65 0.91 -25.14
C VAL A 508 4.80 -0.17 -26.21
N LEU A 509 5.89 -0.91 -26.16
CA LEU A 509 6.17 -2.01 -27.08
C LEU A 509 6.01 -3.39 -26.44
N TRP A 510 6.22 -3.49 -25.12
CA TRP A 510 6.21 -4.75 -24.39
C TRP A 510 6.24 -4.50 -22.88
N ALA A 511 5.59 -5.34 -22.08
CA ALA A 511 5.69 -5.32 -20.62
C ALA A 511 5.97 -6.73 -20.08
N SER A 512 6.93 -6.83 -19.15
CA SER A 512 7.36 -8.09 -18.54
C SER A 512 6.26 -8.80 -17.77
N LYS A 513 5.40 -8.08 -17.07
CA LYS A 513 4.28 -8.68 -16.34
C LYS A 513 3.22 -9.29 -17.26
N GLU A 514 2.96 -8.67 -18.39
CA GLU A 514 2.06 -9.23 -19.41
C GLU A 514 2.68 -10.46 -20.09
N ALA A 515 3.98 -10.40 -20.38
CA ALA A 515 4.65 -11.43 -21.17
C ALA A 515 5.15 -12.65 -20.36
N ILE A 516 5.50 -12.45 -19.09
CA ILE A 516 6.10 -13.47 -18.21
C ILE A 516 5.13 -13.84 -17.07
N GLY A 517 4.23 -12.92 -16.71
CA GLY A 517 3.23 -13.08 -15.64
C GLY A 517 3.40 -12.04 -14.54
N GLU A 518 2.30 -11.70 -13.84
CA GLU A 518 2.27 -10.62 -12.83
C GLU A 518 3.30 -10.75 -11.71
N ILE A 519 3.62 -11.99 -11.32
CA ILE A 519 4.61 -12.28 -10.27
C ILE A 519 5.99 -12.53 -10.91
N ASP A 520 6.08 -13.44 -11.87
CA ASP A 520 7.36 -13.89 -12.42
C ASP A 520 8.05 -12.80 -13.28
N GLY A 521 7.26 -11.91 -13.90
CA GLY A 521 7.74 -10.75 -14.66
C GLY A 521 8.22 -9.57 -13.80
N THR A 522 8.21 -9.68 -12.47
CA THR A 522 8.81 -8.63 -11.62
C THR A 522 10.33 -8.71 -11.64
N ILE A 523 11.01 -7.56 -11.55
CA ILE A 523 12.48 -7.48 -11.55
C ILE A 523 13.10 -8.37 -10.46
N GLN A 524 12.51 -8.42 -9.27
CA GLN A 524 12.98 -9.31 -8.19
C GLN A 524 12.95 -10.80 -8.60
N ASN A 525 11.84 -11.26 -9.20
CA ASN A 525 11.72 -12.66 -9.61
C ASN A 525 12.56 -12.96 -10.85
N MET A 526 12.67 -12.03 -11.80
CA MET A 526 13.59 -12.14 -12.93
C MET A 526 15.05 -12.23 -12.48
N MET A 527 15.47 -11.47 -11.45
CA MET A 527 16.82 -11.59 -10.87
C MET A 527 17.05 -12.98 -10.25
N ILE A 528 16.05 -13.52 -9.53
CA ILE A 528 16.12 -14.86 -8.93
C ILE A 528 16.19 -15.93 -10.01
N ASP A 529 15.34 -15.84 -11.03
CA ASP A 529 15.30 -16.77 -12.15
C ASP A 529 16.62 -16.73 -12.93
N TYR A 530 17.12 -15.53 -13.22
CA TYR A 530 18.38 -15.36 -13.93
C TYR A 530 19.55 -16.03 -13.21
N ILE A 531 19.65 -15.87 -11.89
CA ILE A 531 20.68 -16.57 -11.12
C ILE A 531 20.52 -18.08 -11.24
N LYS A 532 19.32 -18.61 -11.00
CA LYS A 532 19.07 -20.06 -10.93
C LYS A 532 19.17 -20.74 -12.29
N ASN A 533 18.47 -20.21 -13.29
CA ASN A 533 18.16 -20.87 -14.54
C ASN A 533 19.00 -20.37 -15.72
N VAL A 534 19.46 -19.11 -15.69
CA VAL A 534 20.32 -18.56 -16.76
C VAL A 534 21.80 -18.69 -16.42
N LYS A 535 22.17 -18.49 -15.15
CA LYS A 535 23.56 -18.52 -14.67
C LYS A 535 23.92 -19.80 -13.90
N ASN A 536 23.00 -20.76 -13.81
CA ASN A 536 23.22 -22.04 -13.14
C ASN A 536 23.70 -21.89 -11.67
N GLY A 537 23.16 -20.89 -10.98
CA GLY A 537 23.38 -20.64 -9.55
C GLY A 537 24.62 -19.81 -9.20
N VAL A 538 25.48 -19.43 -10.15
CA VAL A 538 26.71 -18.67 -9.85
C VAL A 538 26.85 -17.47 -10.76
N ILE A 539 27.01 -16.28 -10.18
CA ILE A 539 27.28 -15.03 -10.90
C ILE A 539 28.66 -14.48 -10.55
N GLU A 540 29.33 -13.84 -11.52
CA GLU A 540 30.67 -13.32 -11.30
C GLU A 540 30.67 -12.10 -10.36
N GLY A 541 29.66 -11.23 -10.48
CA GLY A 541 29.51 -10.04 -9.64
C GLY A 541 30.48 -8.91 -9.93
N LYS A 542 30.96 -8.79 -11.19
CA LYS A 542 31.82 -7.69 -11.63
C LYS A 542 31.01 -6.58 -12.29
N SER A 543 31.49 -5.36 -12.10
CA SER A 543 31.02 -4.18 -12.83
C SER A 543 31.41 -4.27 -14.30
N HIS A 544 30.51 -3.86 -15.20
CA HIS A 544 30.83 -3.64 -16.61
C HIS A 544 31.73 -2.41 -16.80
N ASN A 545 31.78 -1.52 -15.81
CA ASN A 545 32.47 -0.22 -15.84
C ASN A 545 31.95 0.69 -16.96
N ASN A 546 30.64 0.70 -17.17
CA ASN A 546 30.02 1.44 -18.26
C ASN A 546 29.75 2.91 -17.91
N TRP A 547 29.67 3.27 -16.64
CA TRP A 547 29.40 4.65 -16.23
C TRP A 547 30.06 5.07 -14.92
N GLU A 548 30.29 6.37 -14.79
CA GLU A 548 30.78 7.03 -13.58
C GLU A 548 30.42 8.52 -13.53
N ILE A 549 30.34 9.07 -12.32
CA ILE A 549 30.31 10.50 -12.05
C ILE A 549 31.76 11.01 -12.04
N ILE A 550 31.99 12.15 -12.70
CA ILE A 550 33.28 12.84 -12.75
C ILE A 550 33.15 14.31 -12.36
N GLY A 551 34.29 14.95 -12.11
CA GLY A 551 34.40 16.41 -11.94
C GLY A 551 35.04 16.87 -10.63
N LEU A 552 35.25 15.95 -9.66
CA LEU A 552 35.98 16.17 -8.42
C LEU A 552 37.25 15.30 -8.35
#